data_AF-C7NPC3-F1
#
_entry.id   AF-C7NPC3-F1
#
_cell.length_a   1.000
_cell.length_b   1.000
_cell.length_c   1.000
_cell.angle_alpha   90.00
_cell.angle_beta   90.00
_cell.angle_gamma   90.00
#
_symmetry.space_group_name_H-M   'P 1'
#
loop_
_entity.id
_entity.type
_entity.pdbx_description
1 polymer ?
#
loop_
_entity_poly.entity_id
_entity_poly.type
_entity_poly.pdbx_seq_one_letter_code
_entity_poly.pdbx_strand_id
1 'polypeptide(L)'
;MISTARTFLGTGRNIVGLTRRSRLSFLAAATAYYAFVSVFPLVLLVIAIGSLLGGDALAEAVLAAVSDVLSPSGRDVLRDALASGAGRGEATIVGVGVLFWSGLRVFRGLTLAFGTVYGTNEATTFLRQLRNAALALVSLGFGVVAVVVGSVALSRTGVVLPGVAQPIGIVLALTVVLLPLYVVVPDVPVGIREAIPGALTVAIGWTLLSVLFRLYAGNAGQFDVYGVVGGVLLFVTWLYFGATILLLGAVVNAVLARDRQLQLEGDPRERQPLTMTGTDGTAGDGPDDDGDDTERPDAPDAATGPDGRKTDSDDVRPDGRKANSDGVSSDSRKTDSDGVTGHQHGSAQPAETAAEIEALREEIDRLEDEIDDRTVHRESVESDLRRYVRRRVRRGKARGWGPYLVLLYGTVMTLGAFHFLGGGWAILAMLVIWLSTLGLYALMLLVGVTFKIVGAPGRLLDRVRDWRS
;
A
#
# COMPACT_ATOMS: atom_id res chain seq x y z
N MET A 1 -10.03 30.86 -13.76
CA MET A 1 -8.63 30.45 -14.04
C MET A 1 -7.87 30.03 -12.78
N ILE A 2 -7.75 30.89 -11.74
CA ILE A 2 -6.94 30.57 -10.53
C ILE A 2 -7.43 29.31 -9.79
N SER A 3 -8.75 29.08 -9.70
CA SER A 3 -9.32 27.85 -9.13
C SER A 3 -8.89 26.61 -9.91
N THR A 4 -9.09 26.61 -11.23
CA THR A 4 -8.71 25.53 -12.15
C THR A 4 -7.23 25.16 -12.04
N ALA A 5 -6.35 26.18 -11.94
CA ALA A 5 -4.91 25.96 -11.77
C ALA A 5 -4.56 25.30 -10.43
N ARG A 6 -5.20 25.72 -9.31
CA ARG A 6 -5.02 25.07 -8.01
C ARG A 6 -5.50 23.62 -8.00
N THR A 7 -6.65 23.33 -8.62
CA THR A 7 -7.16 21.96 -8.73
C THR A 7 -6.19 21.08 -9.52
N PHE A 8 -5.71 21.54 -10.67
CA PHE A 8 -4.75 20.80 -11.51
C PHE A 8 -3.42 20.53 -10.77
N LEU A 9 -2.88 21.52 -10.07
CA LEU A 9 -1.69 21.37 -9.22
C LEU A 9 -1.94 20.39 -8.05
N GLY A 10 -3.15 20.40 -7.48
CA GLY A 10 -3.60 19.45 -6.46
C GLY A 10 -3.60 18.01 -6.96
N THR A 11 -4.29 17.74 -8.07
CA THR A 11 -4.36 16.41 -8.70
C THR A 11 -2.96 15.91 -9.11
N GLY A 12 -2.12 16.77 -9.69
CA GLY A 12 -0.73 16.43 -10.02
C GLY A 12 0.10 16.03 -8.79
N ARG A 13 0.00 16.79 -7.69
CA ARG A 13 0.63 16.44 -6.41
C ARG A 13 0.09 15.13 -5.83
N ASN A 14 -1.21 14.87 -5.96
CA ASN A 14 -1.86 13.63 -5.51
C ASN A 14 -1.34 12.41 -6.30
N ILE A 15 -1.20 12.53 -7.63
CA ILE A 15 -0.62 11.50 -8.50
C ILE A 15 0.82 11.16 -8.08
N VAL A 16 1.69 12.17 -7.94
CA VAL A 16 3.09 11.94 -7.49
C VAL A 16 3.12 11.32 -6.08
N GLY A 17 2.25 11.78 -5.19
CA GLY A 17 2.13 11.26 -3.82
C GLY A 17 1.66 9.81 -3.75
N LEU A 18 0.75 9.39 -4.63
CA LEU A 18 0.30 7.98 -4.69
C LEU A 18 1.36 7.09 -5.36
N THR A 19 1.92 7.52 -6.51
CA THR A 19 3.03 6.84 -7.21
C THR A 19 4.19 6.49 -6.26
N ARG A 20 4.59 7.44 -5.39
CA ARG A 20 5.65 7.21 -4.39
C ARG A 20 5.21 6.26 -3.28
N ARG A 21 4.00 6.43 -2.72
CA ARG A 21 3.50 5.60 -1.61
C ARG A 21 3.29 4.14 -2.01
N SER A 22 2.70 3.88 -3.17
CA SER A 22 2.52 2.53 -3.72
C SER A 22 3.81 1.91 -4.26
N ARG A 23 4.95 2.61 -4.21
CA ARG A 23 6.26 2.17 -4.74
C ARG A 23 6.16 1.70 -6.20
N LEU A 24 5.53 2.52 -7.05
CA LEU A 24 5.09 2.12 -8.39
C LEU A 24 6.21 1.53 -9.26
N SER A 25 7.45 2.05 -9.19
CA SER A 25 8.62 1.47 -9.89
C SER A 25 8.95 0.03 -9.46
N PHE A 26 8.78 -0.29 -8.17
CA PHE A 26 9.00 -1.66 -7.68
C PHE A 26 7.89 -2.60 -8.16
N LEU A 27 6.63 -2.15 -8.13
CA LEU A 27 5.50 -2.89 -8.69
C LEU A 27 5.69 -3.11 -10.20
N ALA A 28 6.08 -2.09 -10.95
CA ALA A 28 6.34 -2.19 -12.39
C ALA A 28 7.47 -3.19 -12.70
N ALA A 29 8.55 -3.20 -11.91
CA ALA A 29 9.63 -4.19 -12.05
C ALA A 29 9.14 -5.63 -11.77
N ALA A 30 8.33 -5.83 -10.73
CA ALA A 30 7.73 -7.14 -10.44
C ALA A 30 6.76 -7.59 -11.54
N THR A 31 5.88 -6.70 -12.01
CA THR A 31 4.94 -6.98 -13.12
C THR A 31 5.69 -7.27 -14.42
N ALA A 32 6.78 -6.54 -14.72
CA ALA A 32 7.60 -6.79 -15.91
C ALA A 32 8.35 -8.13 -15.85
N TYR A 33 8.88 -8.51 -14.68
CA TYR A 33 9.47 -9.84 -14.47
C TYR A 33 8.42 -10.96 -14.65
N TYR A 34 7.23 -10.82 -14.06
CA TYR A 34 6.17 -11.80 -14.25
C TYR A 34 5.67 -11.85 -15.71
N ALA A 35 5.55 -10.69 -16.38
CA ALA A 35 5.23 -10.63 -17.80
C ALA A 35 6.26 -11.38 -18.63
N PHE A 36 7.57 -11.09 -18.44
CA PHE A 36 8.68 -11.74 -19.14
C PHE A 36 8.63 -13.28 -19.00
N VAL A 37 8.49 -13.78 -17.77
CA VAL A 37 8.40 -15.22 -17.49
C VAL A 37 7.11 -15.85 -18.05
N SER A 38 6.04 -15.07 -18.21
CA SER A 38 4.77 -15.52 -18.80
C SER A 38 4.72 -15.45 -20.33
N VAL A 39 5.67 -14.80 -21.04
CA VAL A 39 5.61 -14.65 -22.50
C VAL A 39 5.57 -15.99 -23.22
N PHE A 40 6.58 -16.85 -23.07
CA PHE A 40 6.61 -18.14 -23.77
C PHE A 40 5.41 -19.04 -23.40
N PRO A 41 5.04 -19.20 -22.11
CA PRO A 41 3.84 -19.94 -21.75
C PRO A 41 2.56 -19.43 -22.39
N LEU A 42 2.38 -18.10 -22.48
CA LEU A 42 1.20 -17.50 -23.12
C LEU A 42 1.21 -17.70 -24.63
N VAL A 43 2.34 -17.48 -25.31
CA VAL A 43 2.41 -17.67 -26.78
C VAL A 43 2.14 -19.13 -27.15
N LEU A 44 2.76 -20.08 -26.45
CA LEU A 44 2.51 -21.51 -26.66
C LEU A 44 1.05 -21.89 -26.34
N LEU A 45 0.45 -21.31 -25.30
CA LEU A 45 -0.97 -21.52 -24.97
C LEU A 45 -1.90 -20.99 -26.08
N VAL A 46 -1.64 -19.80 -26.62
CA VAL A 46 -2.46 -19.23 -27.71
C VAL A 46 -2.27 -20.02 -29.00
N ILE A 47 -1.05 -20.49 -29.32
CA ILE A 47 -0.80 -21.38 -30.47
C ILE A 47 -1.55 -22.72 -30.30
N ALA A 48 -1.48 -23.34 -29.13
CA ALA A 48 -2.17 -24.61 -28.84
C ALA A 48 -3.70 -24.47 -28.93
N ILE A 49 -4.27 -23.40 -28.37
CA ILE A 49 -5.70 -23.09 -28.48
C ILE A 49 -6.07 -22.78 -29.95
N GLY A 50 -5.22 -22.03 -30.66
CA GLY A 50 -5.45 -21.66 -32.05
C GLY A 50 -5.48 -22.87 -32.99
N SER A 51 -4.51 -23.77 -32.85
CA SER A 51 -4.46 -25.06 -33.57
C SER A 51 -5.70 -25.91 -33.26
N LEU A 52 -6.12 -26.00 -31.99
CA LEU A 52 -7.30 -26.76 -31.59
C LEU A 52 -8.63 -26.21 -32.14
N LEU A 53 -8.75 -24.88 -32.29
CA LEU A 53 -9.98 -24.23 -32.75
C LEU A 53 -10.05 -23.99 -34.27
N GLY A 54 -8.91 -23.82 -34.94
CA GLY A 54 -8.85 -23.39 -36.34
C GLY A 54 -7.74 -24.02 -37.18
N GLY A 55 -7.06 -25.06 -36.66
CA GLY A 55 -5.98 -25.75 -37.35
C GLY A 55 -4.72 -24.89 -37.55
N ASP A 56 -3.80 -25.40 -38.37
CA ASP A 56 -2.46 -24.82 -38.54
C ASP A 56 -2.50 -23.40 -39.12
N ALA A 57 -3.44 -23.10 -40.03
CA ALA A 57 -3.59 -21.77 -40.60
C ALA A 57 -3.90 -20.68 -39.55
N LEU A 58 -4.67 -21.01 -38.50
CA LEU A 58 -4.96 -20.07 -37.41
C LEU A 58 -3.79 -19.96 -36.43
N ALA A 59 -3.03 -21.04 -36.22
CA ALA A 59 -1.78 -21.03 -35.45
C ALA A 59 -0.69 -20.18 -36.13
N GLU A 60 -0.53 -20.28 -37.45
CA GLU A 60 0.38 -19.44 -38.24
C GLU A 60 -0.04 -17.96 -38.22
N ALA A 61 -1.34 -17.67 -38.36
CA ALA A 61 -1.86 -16.30 -38.28
C ALA A 61 -1.61 -15.67 -36.89
N VAL A 62 -1.78 -16.44 -35.81
CA VAL A 62 -1.40 -16.03 -34.45
C VAL A 62 0.09 -15.75 -34.36
N LEU A 63 0.94 -16.65 -34.88
CA LEU A 63 2.39 -16.49 -34.82
C LEU A 63 2.87 -15.26 -35.60
N ALA A 64 2.30 -15.00 -36.77
CA ALA A 64 2.57 -13.80 -37.56
C ALA A 64 2.17 -12.52 -36.80
N ALA A 65 0.97 -12.48 -36.21
CA ALA A 65 0.48 -11.34 -35.44
C ALA A 65 1.33 -11.06 -34.18
N VAL A 66 1.72 -12.10 -33.43
CA VAL A 66 2.61 -11.96 -32.27
C VAL A 66 3.99 -11.46 -32.72
N SER A 67 4.52 -12.00 -33.81
CA SER A 67 5.82 -11.58 -34.35
C SER A 67 5.84 -10.11 -34.75
N ASP A 68 4.75 -9.59 -35.34
CA ASP A 68 4.73 -8.19 -35.79
C ASP A 68 4.77 -7.18 -34.62
N VAL A 69 4.09 -7.48 -33.51
CA VAL A 69 4.08 -6.63 -32.31
C VAL A 69 5.41 -6.67 -31.52
N LEU A 70 6.19 -7.74 -31.66
CA LEU A 70 7.48 -7.89 -30.98
C LEU A 70 8.59 -7.07 -31.64
N SER A 71 9.54 -6.60 -30.80
CA SER A 71 10.81 -6.03 -31.26
C SER A 71 11.65 -7.07 -32.01
N PRO A 72 12.62 -6.68 -32.87
CA PRO A 72 13.47 -7.62 -33.61
C PRO A 72 14.07 -8.71 -32.70
N SER A 73 14.77 -8.31 -31.62
CA SER A 73 15.33 -9.26 -30.66
C SER A 73 14.28 -10.11 -29.94
N GLY A 74 13.06 -9.60 -29.75
CA GLY A 74 11.93 -10.37 -29.21
C GLY A 74 11.41 -11.41 -30.21
N ARG A 75 11.43 -11.12 -31.51
CA ARG A 75 11.12 -12.06 -32.59
C ARG A 75 12.17 -13.16 -32.66
N ASP A 76 13.45 -12.83 -32.52
CA ASP A 76 14.54 -13.81 -32.55
C ASP A 76 14.46 -14.76 -31.36
N VAL A 77 14.31 -14.22 -30.13
CA VAL A 77 14.09 -15.01 -28.91
C VAL A 77 12.83 -15.89 -29.00
N LEU A 78 11.75 -15.41 -29.63
CA LEU A 78 10.55 -16.22 -29.85
C LEU A 78 10.79 -17.32 -30.91
N ARG A 79 11.48 -17.00 -32.01
CA ARG A 79 11.84 -17.96 -33.07
C ARG A 79 12.72 -19.08 -32.53
N ASP A 80 13.74 -18.76 -31.74
CA ASP A 80 14.62 -19.75 -31.12
C ASP A 80 13.85 -20.65 -30.15
N ALA A 81 12.93 -20.09 -29.35
CA ALA A 81 12.07 -20.86 -28.45
C ALA A 81 11.09 -21.78 -29.20
N LEU A 82 10.58 -21.35 -30.35
CA LEU A 82 9.71 -22.17 -31.20
C LEU A 82 10.49 -23.22 -31.99
N ALA A 83 11.68 -22.89 -32.49
CA ALA A 83 12.57 -23.83 -33.19
C ALA A 83 13.12 -24.92 -32.25
N SER A 84 13.46 -24.57 -31.01
CA SER A 84 13.84 -25.54 -29.98
C SER A 84 12.64 -26.31 -29.41
N GLY A 85 11.42 -25.75 -29.49
CA GLY A 85 10.17 -26.40 -29.11
C GLY A 85 9.49 -27.21 -30.23
N ALA A 86 9.99 -27.15 -31.48
CA ALA A 86 9.40 -27.80 -32.65
C ALA A 86 9.67 -29.32 -32.67
N GLY A 87 9.08 -30.05 -31.72
CA GLY A 87 9.27 -31.49 -31.58
C GLY A 87 8.19 -32.17 -30.75
N ARG A 88 7.15 -32.68 -31.43
CA ARG A 88 6.07 -33.58 -30.94
C ARG A 88 5.10 -32.88 -29.96
N GLY A 89 3.90 -32.52 -30.39
CA GLY A 89 2.90 -33.49 -30.85
C GLY A 89 2.12 -34.15 -29.70
N GLU A 90 2.61 -34.05 -28.45
CA GLU A 90 1.92 -34.55 -27.26
C GLU A 90 1.66 -33.40 -26.28
N ALA A 91 0.64 -32.60 -26.60
CA ALA A 91 0.00 -31.70 -25.65
C ALA A 91 -0.76 -32.51 -24.58
N THR A 92 -0.02 -33.22 -23.72
CA THR A 92 -0.57 -33.83 -22.51
C THR A 92 -1.30 -32.75 -21.70
N ILE A 93 -2.41 -33.13 -21.06
CA ILE A 93 -3.19 -32.24 -20.18
C ILE A 93 -2.29 -31.55 -19.14
N VAL A 94 -1.24 -32.26 -18.69
CA VAL A 94 -0.17 -31.75 -17.82
C VAL A 94 0.58 -30.57 -18.46
N GLY A 95 1.01 -30.68 -19.72
CA GLY A 95 1.72 -29.62 -20.45
C GLY A 95 0.86 -28.36 -20.60
N VAL A 96 -0.40 -28.51 -21.01
CA VAL A 96 -1.36 -27.39 -21.09
C VAL A 96 -1.55 -26.75 -19.71
N GLY A 97 -1.68 -27.55 -18.64
CA GLY A 97 -1.76 -27.07 -17.26
C GLY A 97 -0.52 -26.28 -16.81
N VAL A 98 0.70 -26.72 -17.18
CA VAL A 98 1.96 -26.02 -16.88
C VAL A 98 2.08 -24.71 -17.65
N LEU A 99 1.73 -24.69 -18.94
CA LEU A 99 1.67 -23.47 -19.74
C LEU A 99 0.68 -22.47 -19.15
N PHE A 100 -0.52 -22.94 -18.81
CA PHE A 100 -1.58 -22.13 -18.21
C PHE A 100 -1.16 -21.53 -16.86
N TRP A 101 -0.62 -22.34 -15.94
CA TRP A 101 -0.14 -21.89 -14.64
C TRP A 101 1.01 -20.88 -14.75
N SER A 102 1.92 -21.07 -15.72
CA SER A 102 3.05 -20.18 -15.94
C SER A 102 2.61 -18.87 -16.63
N GLY A 103 1.63 -18.93 -17.53
CA GLY A 103 1.01 -17.76 -18.16
C GLY A 103 0.18 -16.92 -17.19
N LEU A 104 -0.44 -17.53 -16.18
CA LEU A 104 -1.24 -16.82 -15.17
C LEU A 104 -0.40 -15.91 -14.24
N ARG A 105 0.93 -16.05 -14.23
CA ARG A 105 1.81 -15.23 -13.36
C ARG A 105 1.74 -13.74 -13.67
N VAL A 106 1.63 -13.34 -14.94
CA VAL A 106 1.48 -11.91 -15.29
C VAL A 106 0.23 -11.29 -14.67
N PHE A 107 -0.89 -12.01 -14.65
CA PHE A 107 -2.14 -11.57 -14.03
C PHE A 107 -1.99 -11.43 -12.52
N ARG A 108 -1.31 -12.38 -11.86
CA ARG A 108 -1.01 -12.26 -10.42
C ARG A 108 -0.17 -11.01 -10.12
N GLY A 109 0.84 -10.71 -10.94
CA GLY A 109 1.61 -9.47 -10.83
C GLY A 109 0.76 -8.21 -11.04
N LEU A 110 -0.14 -8.25 -12.01
CA LEU A 110 -1.03 -7.13 -12.33
C LEU A 110 -2.08 -6.87 -11.24
N THR A 111 -2.80 -7.89 -10.78
CA THR A 111 -3.79 -7.77 -9.69
C THR A 111 -3.16 -7.29 -8.39
N LEU A 112 -1.97 -7.78 -8.02
CA LEU A 112 -1.25 -7.27 -6.84
C LEU A 112 -0.87 -5.79 -6.97
N ALA A 113 -0.42 -5.38 -8.16
CA ALA A 113 -0.05 -3.99 -8.39
C ALA A 113 -1.26 -3.05 -8.43
N PHE A 114 -2.37 -3.48 -9.04
CA PHE A 114 -3.65 -2.75 -9.01
C PHE A 114 -4.20 -2.67 -7.59
N GLY A 115 -4.28 -3.78 -6.86
CA GLY A 115 -4.71 -3.79 -5.45
C GLY A 115 -3.87 -2.86 -4.57
N THR A 116 -2.56 -2.75 -4.81
CA THR A 116 -1.68 -1.81 -4.08
C THR A 116 -1.89 -0.33 -4.49
N VAL A 117 -2.39 -0.05 -5.70
CA VAL A 117 -2.76 1.31 -6.13
C VAL A 117 -4.14 1.72 -5.64
N TYR A 118 -5.12 0.81 -5.69
CA TYR A 118 -6.50 1.04 -5.24
C TYR A 118 -6.72 0.83 -3.73
N GLY A 119 -5.73 0.26 -3.01
CA GLY A 119 -5.76 0.06 -1.56
C GLY A 119 -6.38 -1.25 -1.09
N THR A 120 -6.78 -2.14 -2.01
CA THR A 120 -7.50 -3.39 -1.73
C THR A 120 -6.56 -4.61 -1.65
N ASN A 121 -5.57 -4.55 -0.77
CA ASN A 121 -4.59 -5.65 -0.56
C ASN A 121 -5.18 -6.84 0.23
N GLU A 122 -6.42 -7.23 -0.07
CA GLU A 122 -7.04 -8.44 0.46
C GLU A 122 -6.61 -9.69 -0.32
N ALA A 123 -6.56 -10.84 0.36
CA ALA A 123 -6.16 -12.10 -0.24
C ALA A 123 -7.28 -12.66 -1.14
N THR A 124 -7.26 -12.33 -2.43
CA THR A 124 -8.22 -12.89 -3.40
C THR A 124 -8.02 -14.39 -3.61
N THR A 125 -9.10 -15.15 -3.59
CA THR A 125 -9.11 -16.59 -3.87
C THR A 125 -8.60 -16.88 -5.29
N PHE A 126 -7.86 -17.98 -5.48
CA PHE A 126 -7.34 -18.40 -6.80
C PHE A 126 -8.40 -18.39 -7.91
N LEU A 127 -9.61 -18.89 -7.62
CA LEU A 127 -10.72 -18.90 -8.59
C LEU A 127 -11.18 -17.49 -9.00
N ARG A 128 -11.09 -16.49 -8.11
CA ARG A 128 -11.40 -15.09 -8.43
C ARG A 128 -10.31 -14.48 -9.30
N GLN A 129 -9.03 -14.73 -9.00
CA GLN A 129 -7.90 -14.30 -9.84
C GLN A 129 -8.00 -14.90 -11.25
N LEU A 130 -8.32 -16.19 -11.34
CA LEU A 130 -8.52 -16.90 -12.59
C LEU A 130 -9.68 -16.32 -13.42
N ARG A 131 -10.83 -16.08 -12.79
CA ARG A 131 -11.99 -15.45 -13.44
C ARG A 131 -11.67 -14.03 -13.92
N ASN A 132 -11.04 -13.20 -13.08
CA ASN A 132 -10.70 -11.82 -13.43
C ASN A 132 -9.66 -11.79 -14.58
N ALA A 133 -8.68 -12.71 -14.58
CA ALA A 133 -7.72 -12.89 -15.69
C ALA A 133 -8.41 -13.32 -16.99
N ALA A 134 -9.31 -14.30 -16.94
CA ALA A 134 -10.08 -14.75 -18.10
C ALA A 134 -10.99 -13.64 -18.67
N LEU A 135 -11.71 -12.91 -17.81
CA LEU A 135 -12.51 -11.76 -18.22
C LEU A 135 -11.64 -10.66 -18.84
N ALA A 136 -10.48 -10.35 -18.25
CA ALA A 136 -9.56 -9.36 -18.80
C ALA A 136 -9.03 -9.77 -20.17
N LEU A 137 -8.67 -11.05 -20.37
CA LEU A 137 -8.24 -11.60 -21.67
C LEU A 137 -9.37 -11.53 -22.72
N VAL A 138 -10.57 -11.99 -22.38
CA VAL A 138 -11.73 -11.97 -23.29
C VAL A 138 -12.09 -10.54 -23.68
N SER A 139 -12.12 -9.60 -22.72
CA SER A 139 -12.45 -8.21 -23.02
C SER A 139 -11.34 -7.47 -23.79
N LEU A 140 -10.06 -7.77 -23.51
CA LEU A 140 -8.93 -7.27 -24.30
C LEU A 140 -9.00 -7.79 -25.74
N GLY A 141 -9.27 -9.09 -25.92
CA GLY A 141 -9.45 -9.73 -27.23
C GLY A 141 -10.62 -9.12 -28.01
N PHE A 142 -11.76 -8.89 -27.35
CA PHE A 142 -12.90 -8.19 -27.95
C PHE A 142 -12.56 -6.75 -28.35
N GLY A 143 -11.80 -6.03 -27.52
CA GLY A 143 -11.30 -4.69 -27.84
C GLY A 143 -10.39 -4.68 -29.08
N VAL A 144 -9.48 -5.65 -29.20
CA VAL A 144 -8.62 -5.83 -30.38
C VAL A 144 -9.46 -6.14 -31.62
N VAL A 145 -10.42 -7.07 -31.53
CA VAL A 145 -11.33 -7.40 -32.64
C VAL A 145 -12.15 -6.18 -33.07
N ALA A 146 -12.69 -5.41 -32.13
CA ALA A 146 -13.44 -4.19 -32.42
C ALA A 146 -12.57 -3.13 -33.15
N VAL A 147 -11.31 -2.96 -32.74
CA VAL A 147 -10.37 -2.08 -33.45
C VAL A 147 -10.05 -2.61 -34.85
N VAL A 148 -9.78 -3.91 -35.03
CA VAL A 148 -9.51 -4.50 -36.35
C VAL A 148 -10.72 -4.34 -37.28
N VAL A 149 -11.93 -4.67 -36.81
CA VAL A 149 -13.18 -4.48 -37.57
C VAL A 149 -13.40 -3.01 -37.92
N GLY A 150 -13.16 -2.09 -36.98
CA GLY A 150 -13.25 -0.64 -37.21
C GLY A 150 -12.23 -0.15 -38.24
N SER A 151 -10.98 -0.60 -38.17
CA SER A 151 -9.93 -0.27 -39.14
C SER A 151 -10.23 -0.80 -40.54
N VAL A 152 -10.76 -2.03 -40.65
CA VAL A 152 -11.16 -2.62 -41.94
C VAL A 152 -12.42 -1.95 -42.50
N ALA A 153 -13.38 -1.53 -41.66
CA ALA A 153 -14.52 -0.74 -42.10
C ALA A 153 -14.08 0.63 -42.63
N LEU A 154 -13.14 1.29 -41.93
CA LEU A 154 -12.59 2.58 -42.32
C LEU A 154 -11.73 2.52 -43.58
N SER A 155 -10.99 1.43 -43.82
CA SER A 155 -10.24 1.27 -45.08
C SER A 155 -11.17 1.11 -46.29
N ARG A 156 -12.37 0.53 -46.12
CA ARG A 156 -13.37 0.40 -47.19
C ARG A 156 -14.07 1.70 -47.56
N THR A 157 -14.07 2.73 -46.72
CA THR A 157 -14.63 4.04 -47.08
C THR A 157 -13.65 4.90 -47.89
N GLY A 158 -12.40 4.45 -48.08
CA GLY A 158 -11.35 5.22 -48.76
C GLY A 158 -10.84 6.42 -47.96
N VAL A 159 -11.28 6.61 -46.72
CA VAL A 159 -10.89 7.75 -45.88
C VAL A 159 -9.48 7.51 -45.32
N VAL A 160 -8.49 8.07 -46.02
CA VAL A 160 -7.12 8.18 -45.50
C VAL A 160 -7.08 9.32 -44.48
N LEU A 161 -6.73 9.05 -43.22
CA LEU A 161 -6.55 10.06 -42.18
C LEU A 161 -5.15 10.69 -42.32
N PRO A 162 -4.99 11.92 -42.86
CA PRO A 162 -3.68 12.48 -43.14
C PRO A 162 -3.09 13.14 -41.89
N GLY A 163 -1.76 13.07 -41.74
CA GLY A 163 -1.04 13.80 -40.70
C GLY A 163 -1.49 13.46 -39.27
N VAL A 164 -1.92 14.48 -38.51
CA VAL A 164 -2.21 14.39 -37.06
C VAL A 164 -3.41 13.48 -36.75
N ALA A 165 -4.29 13.22 -37.71
CA ALA A 165 -5.46 12.38 -37.52
C ALA A 165 -5.08 10.89 -37.26
N GLN A 166 -4.01 10.40 -37.87
CA GLN A 166 -3.53 9.02 -37.70
C GLN A 166 -3.06 8.69 -36.26
N PRO A 167 -2.14 9.44 -35.62
CA PRO A 167 -1.74 9.16 -34.23
C PRO A 167 -2.89 9.37 -33.24
N ILE A 168 -3.83 10.29 -33.49
CA ILE A 168 -5.06 10.42 -32.68
C ILE A 168 -5.90 9.14 -32.78
N GLY A 169 -6.10 8.61 -34.00
CA GLY A 169 -6.79 7.34 -34.22
C GLY A 169 -6.15 6.17 -33.47
N ILE A 170 -4.80 6.08 -33.47
CA ILE A 170 -4.06 5.06 -32.71
C ILE A 170 -4.30 5.21 -31.19
N VAL A 171 -4.22 6.43 -30.65
CA VAL A 171 -4.46 6.69 -29.22
C VAL A 171 -5.90 6.35 -28.83
N LEU A 172 -6.90 6.69 -29.66
CA LEU A 172 -8.30 6.34 -29.41
C LEU A 172 -8.54 4.83 -29.47
N ALA A 173 -8.03 4.15 -30.51
CA ALA A 173 -8.12 2.70 -30.64
C ALA A 173 -7.48 1.98 -29.44
N LEU A 174 -6.28 2.41 -29.05
CA LEU A 174 -5.56 1.83 -27.91
C LEU A 174 -6.26 2.14 -26.57
N THR A 175 -6.91 3.30 -26.44
CA THR A 175 -7.78 3.61 -25.29
C THR A 175 -8.94 2.62 -25.22
N VAL A 176 -9.62 2.33 -26.33
CA VAL A 176 -10.73 1.35 -26.39
C VAL A 176 -10.25 -0.07 -26.04
N VAL A 177 -9.09 -0.49 -26.56
CA VAL A 177 -8.49 -1.81 -26.27
C VAL A 177 -8.13 -1.96 -24.79
N LEU A 178 -7.59 -0.91 -24.16
CA LEU A 178 -7.13 -0.96 -22.76
C LEU A 178 -8.24 -0.67 -21.74
N LEU A 179 -9.35 -0.05 -22.15
CA LEU A 179 -10.46 0.33 -21.27
C LEU A 179 -10.99 -0.83 -20.40
N PRO A 180 -11.20 -2.06 -20.93
CA PRO A 180 -11.72 -3.16 -20.10
C PRO A 180 -10.73 -3.62 -19.03
N LEU A 181 -9.43 -3.48 -19.25
CA LEU A 181 -8.40 -3.80 -18.25
C LEU A 181 -8.62 -2.98 -16.97
N TYR A 182 -8.98 -1.70 -17.12
CA TYR A 182 -9.26 -0.79 -16.00
C TYR A 182 -10.62 -0.98 -15.33
N VAL A 183 -11.51 -1.77 -15.92
CA VAL A 183 -12.84 -2.10 -15.35
C VAL A 183 -12.84 -3.49 -14.70
N VAL A 184 -12.04 -4.43 -15.22
CA VAL A 184 -12.08 -5.86 -14.83
C VAL A 184 -10.95 -6.28 -13.89
N VAL A 185 -9.76 -5.66 -13.98
CA VAL A 185 -8.59 -6.03 -13.16
C VAL A 185 -8.63 -5.50 -11.72
N PRO A 186 -9.10 -4.26 -11.43
CA PRO A 186 -9.25 -3.81 -10.06
C PRO A 186 -10.28 -4.67 -9.30
N ASP A 187 -10.00 -4.98 -8.04
CA ASP A 187 -10.98 -5.63 -7.14
C ASP A 187 -12.03 -4.64 -6.58
N VAL A 188 -11.99 -3.37 -7.02
CA VAL A 188 -13.01 -2.34 -6.76
C VAL A 188 -13.89 -2.11 -7.99
N PRO A 189 -15.19 -1.80 -7.84
CA PRO A 189 -16.03 -1.42 -8.97
C PRO A 189 -15.57 -0.07 -9.55
N VAL A 190 -15.00 -0.08 -10.75
CA VAL A 190 -14.62 1.14 -11.50
C VAL A 190 -15.61 1.34 -12.64
N GLY A 191 -16.28 2.49 -12.69
CA GLY A 191 -17.19 2.81 -13.78
C GLY A 191 -16.45 3.00 -15.11
N ILE A 192 -17.09 2.70 -16.25
CA ILE A 192 -16.49 2.89 -17.58
C ILE A 192 -15.99 4.33 -17.76
N ARG A 193 -16.76 5.33 -17.31
CA ARG A 193 -16.38 6.77 -17.35
C ARG A 193 -15.22 7.13 -16.40
N GLU A 194 -14.93 6.31 -15.41
CA GLU A 194 -13.79 6.46 -14.49
C GLU A 194 -12.54 5.76 -14.99
N ALA A 195 -12.69 4.74 -15.83
CA ALA A 195 -11.58 4.03 -16.46
C ALA A 195 -10.91 4.83 -17.60
N ILE A 196 -11.68 5.66 -18.33
CA ILE A 196 -11.23 6.40 -19.53
C ILE A 196 -9.95 7.25 -19.30
N PRO A 197 -9.82 8.09 -18.26
CA PRO A 197 -8.65 8.97 -18.11
C PRO A 197 -7.32 8.21 -17.99
N GLY A 198 -7.33 7.09 -17.25
CA GLY A 198 -6.19 6.19 -17.10
C GLY A 198 -5.91 5.40 -18.36
N ALA A 199 -6.94 4.86 -19.03
CA ALA A 199 -6.78 4.19 -20.33
C ALA A 199 -6.17 5.12 -21.39
N LEU A 200 -6.61 6.39 -21.44
CA LEU A 200 -6.05 7.43 -22.31
C LEU A 200 -4.61 7.78 -21.92
N THR A 201 -4.31 7.87 -20.62
CA THR A 201 -2.95 8.08 -20.12
C THR A 201 -2.00 6.97 -20.59
N VAL A 202 -2.45 5.70 -20.55
CA VAL A 202 -1.67 4.59 -21.10
C VAL A 202 -1.55 4.67 -22.60
N ALA A 203 -2.63 4.95 -23.34
CA ALA A 203 -2.58 5.02 -24.79
C ALA A 203 -1.57 6.07 -25.28
N ILE A 204 -1.51 7.23 -24.63
CA ILE A 204 -0.50 8.27 -24.90
C ILE A 204 0.90 7.77 -24.51
N GLY A 205 1.08 7.28 -23.29
CA GLY A 205 2.40 6.81 -22.81
C GLY A 205 2.96 5.65 -23.62
N TRP A 206 2.12 4.71 -24.05
CA TRP A 206 2.47 3.58 -24.90
C TRP A 206 2.84 4.01 -26.31
N THR A 207 2.14 4.99 -26.88
CA THR A 207 2.50 5.61 -28.16
C THR A 207 3.88 6.27 -28.06
N LEU A 208 4.16 7.02 -26.99
CA LEU A 208 5.47 7.62 -26.72
C LEU A 208 6.57 6.55 -26.54
N LEU A 209 6.31 5.50 -25.77
CA LEU A 209 7.23 4.37 -25.59
C LEU A 209 7.53 3.67 -26.92
N SER A 210 6.53 3.53 -27.79
CA SER A 210 6.67 2.94 -29.13
C SER A 210 7.52 3.82 -30.05
N VAL A 211 7.36 5.15 -30.00
CA VAL A 211 8.25 6.09 -30.70
C VAL A 211 9.68 5.98 -30.19
N LEU A 212 9.87 6.04 -28.86
CA LEU A 212 11.18 5.96 -28.22
C LEU A 212 11.90 4.64 -28.56
N PHE A 213 11.17 3.52 -28.56
CA PHE A 213 11.72 2.23 -28.92
C PHE A 213 12.11 2.15 -30.41
N ARG A 214 11.32 2.73 -31.32
CA ARG A 214 11.70 2.81 -32.74
C ARG A 214 12.98 3.63 -32.96
N LEU A 215 13.11 4.76 -32.26
CA LEU A 215 14.33 5.59 -32.31
C LEU A 215 15.55 4.84 -31.74
N TYR A 216 15.38 4.11 -30.63
CA TYR A 216 16.44 3.27 -30.09
C TYR A 216 16.80 2.13 -31.04
N ALA A 217 15.83 1.34 -31.51
CA ALA A 217 16.06 0.17 -32.36
C ALA A 217 16.70 0.55 -33.71
N GLY A 218 16.31 1.67 -34.31
CA GLY A 218 16.93 2.20 -35.54
C GLY A 218 18.42 2.58 -35.36
N ASN A 219 18.85 2.82 -34.12
CA ASN A 219 20.26 3.06 -33.78
C ASN A 219 20.95 1.82 -33.18
N ALA A 220 20.20 0.83 -32.67
CA ALA A 220 20.74 -0.29 -31.89
C ALA A 220 21.65 -1.22 -32.71
N GLY A 221 21.43 -1.33 -34.03
CA GLY A 221 22.24 -2.18 -34.92
C GLY A 221 23.72 -1.80 -35.02
N GLN A 222 24.14 -0.61 -34.54
CA GLN A 222 25.56 -0.24 -34.44
C GLN A 222 26.23 -0.75 -33.15
N PHE A 223 25.47 -1.35 -32.22
CA PHE A 223 25.91 -1.76 -30.87
C PHE A 223 25.75 -3.27 -30.64
N ASP A 224 26.16 -4.09 -31.61
CA ASP A 224 26.02 -5.56 -31.62
C ASP A 224 26.84 -6.31 -30.52
N VAL A 225 27.48 -5.55 -29.63
CA VAL A 225 28.40 -5.99 -28.58
C VAL A 225 27.75 -6.92 -27.53
N TYR A 226 26.42 -6.93 -27.42
CA TYR A 226 25.68 -7.65 -26.37
C TYR A 226 24.81 -8.83 -26.86
N GLY A 227 24.66 -9.01 -28.17
CA GLY A 227 23.89 -10.11 -28.79
C GLY A 227 22.54 -10.41 -28.10
N VAL A 228 22.26 -11.71 -27.91
CA VAL A 228 21.00 -12.21 -27.28
C VAL A 228 20.78 -11.63 -25.87
N VAL A 229 21.85 -11.45 -25.08
CA VAL A 229 21.75 -10.90 -23.71
C VAL A 229 21.27 -9.44 -23.74
N GLY A 230 21.81 -8.64 -24.67
CA GLY A 230 21.34 -7.28 -24.92
C GLY A 230 19.86 -7.25 -25.33
N GLY A 231 19.45 -8.15 -26.21
CA GLY A 231 18.06 -8.33 -26.63
C GLY A 231 17.10 -8.63 -25.47
N VAL A 232 17.47 -9.56 -24.58
CA VAL A 232 16.68 -9.91 -23.39
C VAL A 232 16.60 -8.74 -22.40
N LEU A 233 17.71 -8.07 -22.10
CA LEU A 233 17.74 -6.91 -21.20
C LEU A 233 16.89 -5.74 -21.75
N LEU A 234 16.97 -5.48 -23.06
CA LEU A 234 16.15 -4.50 -23.75
C LEU A 234 14.66 -4.84 -23.67
N PHE A 235 14.29 -6.11 -23.89
CA PHE A 235 12.90 -6.56 -23.83
C PHE A 235 12.32 -6.46 -22.41
N VAL A 236 13.07 -6.87 -21.38
CA VAL A 236 12.66 -6.69 -19.97
C VAL A 236 12.54 -5.20 -19.61
N THR A 237 13.43 -4.35 -20.14
CA THR A 237 13.36 -2.89 -19.95
C THR A 237 12.12 -2.29 -20.63
N TRP A 238 11.76 -2.75 -21.83
CA TRP A 238 10.52 -2.35 -22.51
C TRP A 238 9.28 -2.77 -21.72
N LEU A 239 9.24 -4.00 -21.20
CA LEU A 239 8.17 -4.48 -20.31
C LEU A 239 8.09 -3.63 -19.02
N TYR A 240 9.22 -3.21 -18.45
CA TYR A 240 9.27 -2.33 -17.27
C TYR A 240 8.64 -0.97 -17.53
N PHE A 241 8.97 -0.32 -18.65
CA PHE A 241 8.34 0.96 -19.02
C PHE A 241 6.86 0.77 -19.34
N GLY A 242 6.48 -0.29 -20.06
CA GLY A 242 5.07 -0.63 -20.32
C GLY A 242 4.26 -0.80 -19.03
N ALA A 243 4.77 -1.60 -18.08
CA ALA A 243 4.16 -1.78 -16.77
C ALA A 243 4.12 -0.47 -15.95
N THR A 244 5.15 0.37 -16.03
CA THR A 244 5.18 1.69 -15.37
C THR A 244 4.06 2.60 -15.87
N ILE A 245 3.90 2.70 -17.19
CA ILE A 245 2.85 3.51 -17.83
C ILE A 245 1.46 2.97 -17.44
N LEU A 246 1.29 1.64 -17.47
CA LEU A 246 0.03 0.97 -17.13
C LEU A 246 -0.37 1.21 -15.66
N LEU A 247 0.57 1.09 -14.72
CA LEU A 247 0.30 1.42 -13.31
C LEU A 247 0.09 2.93 -13.10
N LEU A 248 0.72 3.80 -13.89
CA LEU A 248 0.46 5.25 -13.84
C LEU A 248 -0.99 5.58 -14.26
N GLY A 249 -1.54 4.88 -15.26
CA GLY A 249 -2.95 4.97 -15.61
C GLY A 249 -3.89 4.56 -14.46
N ALA A 250 -3.52 3.53 -13.69
CA ALA A 250 -4.28 3.13 -12.50
C ALA A 250 -4.22 4.21 -11.40
N VAL A 251 -3.05 4.83 -11.18
CA VAL A 251 -2.89 5.95 -10.26
C VAL A 251 -3.75 7.16 -10.68
N VAL A 252 -3.79 7.48 -11.98
CA VAL A 252 -4.64 8.57 -12.50
C VAL A 252 -6.12 8.28 -12.20
N ASN A 253 -6.60 7.08 -12.47
CA ASN A 253 -7.99 6.70 -12.18
C ASN A 253 -8.29 6.75 -10.68
N ALA A 254 -7.41 6.19 -9.83
CA ALA A 254 -7.60 6.19 -8.37
C ALA A 254 -7.61 7.61 -7.77
N VAL A 255 -6.75 8.52 -8.27
CA VAL A 255 -6.75 9.92 -7.83
C VAL A 255 -8.00 10.67 -8.30
N LEU A 256 -8.40 10.52 -9.58
CA LEU A 256 -9.57 11.22 -10.11
C LEU A 256 -10.88 10.71 -9.51
N ALA A 257 -11.00 9.41 -9.21
CA ALA A 257 -12.14 8.86 -8.48
C ALA A 257 -12.25 9.48 -7.07
N ARG A 258 -11.13 9.59 -6.35
CA ARG A 258 -11.08 10.19 -5.01
C ARG A 258 -11.35 11.69 -5.02
N ASP A 259 -10.75 12.43 -5.95
CA ASP A 259 -11.01 13.87 -6.12
C ASP A 259 -12.49 14.13 -6.49
N ARG A 260 -13.16 13.20 -7.21
CA ARG A 260 -14.61 13.25 -7.50
C ARG A 260 -15.47 12.93 -6.28
N GLN A 261 -15.13 11.91 -5.50
CA GLN A 261 -15.85 11.59 -4.25
C GLN A 261 -15.84 12.80 -3.30
N LEU A 262 -14.67 13.42 -3.10
CA LEU A 262 -14.54 14.63 -2.27
C LEU A 262 -15.31 15.85 -2.81
N GLN A 263 -15.57 15.92 -4.13
CA GLN A 263 -16.41 16.97 -4.72
C GLN A 263 -17.91 16.69 -4.55
N LEU A 264 -18.31 15.41 -4.47
CA LEU A 264 -19.69 15.01 -4.18
C LEU A 264 -20.01 15.06 -2.68
N GLU A 265 -19.00 15.02 -1.81
CA GLU A 265 -19.12 15.17 -0.35
C GLU A 265 -18.97 16.61 0.17
N GLY A 266 -18.60 17.60 -0.67
CA GLY A 266 -18.55 19.01 -0.28
C GLY A 266 -19.93 19.68 -0.28
N ASP A 267 -20.31 20.57 0.63
CA ASP A 267 -19.51 21.29 1.64
C ASP A 267 -20.15 21.23 3.06
N PRO A 268 -19.42 20.79 4.10
CA PRO A 268 -19.89 20.89 5.49
C PRO A 268 -20.03 22.34 6.01
N ARG A 269 -19.40 23.34 5.37
CA ARG A 269 -19.43 24.74 5.84
C ARG A 269 -20.71 25.49 5.50
N GLU A 270 -21.45 25.06 4.47
CA GLU A 270 -22.81 25.55 4.18
C GLU A 270 -23.87 24.90 5.08
N ARG A 271 -23.50 23.92 5.92
CA ARG A 271 -24.39 23.25 6.88
C ARG A 271 -24.24 23.72 8.32
N GLN A 272 -23.77 24.95 8.54
CA GLN A 272 -24.09 25.64 9.79
C GLN A 272 -25.57 26.03 9.72
N PRO A 273 -26.44 25.54 10.62
CA PRO A 273 -27.76 26.15 10.75
C PRO A 273 -27.54 27.63 11.09
N LEU A 274 -28.32 28.51 10.48
CA LEU A 274 -28.33 29.93 10.82
C LEU A 274 -28.82 30.08 12.26
N THR A 275 -27.89 30.05 13.22
CA THR A 275 -28.16 30.45 14.60
C THR A 275 -28.49 31.94 14.56
N MET A 276 -29.77 32.29 14.49
CA MET A 276 -30.21 33.67 14.63
C MET A 276 -29.75 34.17 15.99
N THR A 277 -28.78 35.08 15.99
CA THR A 277 -28.29 35.76 17.20
C THR A 277 -28.34 37.26 16.99
N GLY A 278 -29.24 37.89 17.75
CA GLY A 278 -29.37 39.34 17.87
C GLY A 278 -30.29 39.99 16.83
N THR A 279 -31.02 41.05 17.16
CA THR A 279 -31.34 41.66 18.48
C THR A 279 -32.68 42.40 18.33
N ASP A 280 -33.38 42.64 19.44
CA ASP A 280 -33.79 43.98 19.90
C ASP A 280 -34.90 43.86 20.95
N GLY A 281 -34.81 44.67 22.00
CA GLY A 281 -35.79 44.70 23.08
C GLY A 281 -36.59 46.00 23.06
N THR A 282 -37.89 45.88 23.26
CA THR A 282 -38.78 46.99 23.65
C THR A 282 -39.89 46.48 24.57
N ALA A 283 -40.34 47.35 25.47
CA ALA A 283 -41.18 47.01 26.61
C ALA A 283 -42.66 46.72 26.27
N GLY A 284 -43.36 46.04 27.17
CA GLY A 284 -44.82 45.89 27.15
C GLY A 284 -45.34 45.03 28.31
N ASP A 285 -46.09 45.67 29.20
CA ASP A 285 -46.99 45.20 30.27
C ASP A 285 -47.40 43.70 30.39
N GLY A 286 -47.67 43.28 31.63
CA GLY A 286 -48.64 42.19 31.92
C GLY A 286 -50.09 42.72 31.96
N PRO A 287 -51.06 42.06 32.62
CA PRO A 287 -50.95 40.85 33.44
C PRO A 287 -52.07 39.80 33.14
N ASP A 288 -52.18 38.82 34.05
CA ASP A 288 -53.36 38.00 34.39
C ASP A 288 -53.91 36.88 33.47
N ASP A 289 -54.31 35.81 34.16
CA ASP A 289 -55.56 35.04 34.05
C ASP A 289 -55.57 33.57 33.55
N ASP A 290 -56.49 32.84 34.19
CA ASP A 290 -56.74 31.39 34.31
C ASP A 290 -56.92 30.55 33.02
N GLY A 291 -56.84 29.21 33.17
CA GLY A 291 -57.32 28.25 32.15
C GLY A 291 -57.00 26.77 32.43
N ASP A 292 -58.03 25.92 32.47
CA ASP A 292 -57.99 24.47 32.78
C ASP A 292 -57.93 23.57 31.50
N ASP A 293 -58.03 22.26 31.73
CA ASP A 293 -58.48 21.18 30.82
C ASP A 293 -57.47 20.41 29.92
N THR A 294 -57.02 19.29 30.50
CA THR A 294 -57.02 17.90 29.97
C THR A 294 -57.07 17.60 28.46
N GLU A 295 -56.21 16.67 28.01
CA GLU A 295 -56.67 15.38 27.44
C GLU A 295 -55.58 14.28 27.40
N ARG A 296 -56.01 13.02 27.60
CA ARG A 296 -55.30 11.73 27.37
C ARG A 296 -55.77 11.16 26.00
N PRO A 297 -55.37 9.97 25.47
CA PRO A 297 -54.67 8.81 26.06
C PRO A 297 -53.42 8.39 25.21
N ASP A 298 -52.86 7.17 25.13
CA ASP A 298 -53.10 5.85 25.74
C ASP A 298 -51.81 4.98 25.79
N ALA A 299 -51.91 3.71 26.18
CA ALA A 299 -50.93 2.63 25.98
C ALA A 299 -51.49 1.51 25.05
N PRO A 300 -50.73 0.42 24.70
CA PRO A 300 -50.58 -0.71 25.63
C PRO A 300 -49.26 -1.54 25.55
N ASP A 301 -49.12 -2.46 26.51
CA ASP A 301 -47.99 -3.38 26.78
C ASP A 301 -47.88 -4.65 25.90
N ALA A 302 -46.71 -5.34 25.98
CA ALA A 302 -46.50 -6.81 26.10
C ALA A 302 -45.05 -7.23 25.69
N ALA A 303 -44.37 -8.26 26.22
CA ALA A 303 -44.58 -9.12 27.40
C ALA A 303 -43.30 -9.94 27.77
N THR A 304 -43.07 -10.12 29.09
CA THR A 304 -42.50 -11.27 29.88
C THR A 304 -41.50 -12.33 29.33
N GLY A 305 -40.56 -12.77 30.20
CA GLY A 305 -39.64 -13.95 30.06
C GLY A 305 -40.28 -15.33 30.38
N PRO A 306 -39.69 -16.29 31.14
CA PRO A 306 -38.45 -16.29 31.96
C PRO A 306 -37.67 -17.67 32.00
N ASP A 307 -37.00 -17.99 33.15
CA ASP A 307 -36.53 -19.29 33.72
C ASP A 307 -34.99 -19.59 33.65
N GLY A 308 -34.28 -20.05 34.71
CA GLY A 308 -34.66 -20.22 36.13
C GLY A 308 -33.59 -20.86 37.07
N ARG A 309 -33.86 -20.83 38.39
CA ARG A 309 -33.40 -21.69 39.53
C ARG A 309 -31.91 -21.71 39.98
N LYS A 310 -31.60 -21.35 41.25
CA LYS A 310 -31.55 -22.14 42.55
C LYS A 310 -30.24 -22.97 42.70
N THR A 311 -29.60 -23.19 43.87
CA THR A 311 -29.93 -23.07 45.33
C THR A 311 -28.64 -23.19 46.18
N ASP A 312 -28.66 -22.71 47.44
CA ASP A 312 -27.94 -23.22 48.66
C ASP A 312 -26.37 -23.32 48.65
N SER A 313 -25.63 -23.30 49.78
CA SER A 313 -25.95 -23.18 51.22
C SER A 313 -24.73 -22.70 52.07
N ASP A 314 -25.05 -22.12 53.22
CA ASP A 314 -24.42 -22.09 54.57
C ASP A 314 -22.93 -22.46 54.85
N ASP A 315 -22.35 -21.65 55.76
CA ASP A 315 -21.75 -22.02 57.07
C ASP A 315 -20.20 -21.93 57.35
N VAL A 316 -19.91 -21.74 58.65
CA VAL A 316 -18.68 -21.98 59.45
C VAL A 316 -17.47 -21.03 59.34
N ARG A 317 -17.30 -20.22 60.40
CA ARG A 317 -16.02 -19.79 61.03
C ARG A 317 -15.52 -20.92 61.97
N PRO A 318 -14.22 -21.10 62.32
CA PRO A 318 -13.44 -20.04 62.97
C PRO A 318 -11.87 -20.12 62.95
N ASP A 319 -11.27 -19.10 63.59
CA ASP A 319 -10.07 -19.11 64.48
C ASP A 319 -8.60 -19.25 63.99
N GLY A 320 -7.69 -18.61 64.75
CA GLY A 320 -6.22 -18.72 64.65
C GLY A 320 -5.49 -17.38 64.38
N ARG A 321 -5.28 -16.49 65.37
CA ARG A 321 -4.06 -16.37 66.22
C ARG A 321 -2.73 -16.32 65.42
N LYS A 322 -1.79 -15.41 65.67
CA LYS A 322 -1.50 -14.60 66.88
C LYS A 322 -0.39 -13.54 66.59
N ALA A 323 -0.40 -12.43 67.35
CA ALA A 323 0.77 -11.64 67.84
C ALA A 323 1.81 -11.08 66.83
N ASN A 324 2.51 -9.96 67.06
CA ASN A 324 2.47 -8.90 68.10
C ASN A 324 2.89 -7.58 67.39
N SER A 325 2.40 -6.40 67.78
CA SER A 325 3.02 -5.47 68.75
C SER A 325 4.44 -5.01 68.35
N ASP A 326 4.84 -3.74 68.44
CA ASP A 326 4.36 -2.55 69.19
C ASP A 326 4.39 -1.30 68.27
N GLY A 327 3.80 -0.13 68.54
CA GLY A 327 2.96 0.31 69.64
C GLY A 327 3.25 1.79 70.02
N VAL A 328 2.18 2.58 70.27
CA VAL A 328 2.16 3.74 71.19
C VAL A 328 2.92 5.02 70.71
N SER A 329 2.42 6.26 70.79
CA SER A 329 1.23 6.80 71.47
C SER A 329 0.56 7.98 70.74
N SER A 330 -0.70 8.22 71.11
CA SER A 330 -1.46 9.46 70.90
C SER A 330 -0.98 10.63 71.77
N ASP A 331 -1.26 11.86 71.36
CA ASP A 331 -1.91 12.81 72.27
C ASP A 331 -2.91 13.72 71.55
N SER A 332 -3.92 14.13 72.31
CA SER A 332 -5.07 14.93 71.94
C SER A 332 -4.89 16.39 72.31
N ARG A 333 -5.59 17.31 71.63
CA ARG A 333 -5.86 18.63 72.22
C ARG A 333 -7.23 19.17 71.79
N LYS A 334 -8.14 19.27 72.76
CA LYS A 334 -9.31 20.15 72.70
C LYS A 334 -8.84 21.61 72.77
N THR A 335 -9.57 22.51 72.13
CA THR A 335 -9.94 23.81 72.73
C THR A 335 -11.25 24.28 72.12
N ASP A 336 -12.09 24.80 73.01
CA ASP A 336 -13.51 25.11 72.88
C ASP A 336 -13.84 26.29 71.95
N SER A 337 -15.14 26.53 71.78
CA SER A 337 -15.66 27.75 71.16
C SER A 337 -15.50 28.97 72.06
N ASP A 338 -15.37 30.15 71.45
CA ASP A 338 -16.26 31.31 71.65
C ASP A 338 -15.61 32.59 71.08
N GLY A 339 -16.42 33.59 70.71
CA GLY A 339 -15.92 34.94 70.42
C GLY A 339 -16.25 35.49 69.04
N VAL A 340 -17.51 35.82 68.79
CA VAL A 340 -17.87 36.80 67.76
C VAL A 340 -17.49 38.20 68.27
N THR A 341 -16.46 38.82 67.72
CA THR A 341 -16.15 40.24 67.92
C THR A 341 -15.90 40.91 66.58
N GLY A 342 -16.65 41.97 66.27
CA GLY A 342 -16.70 42.55 64.93
C GLY A 342 -15.42 43.28 64.52
N HIS A 343 -15.12 43.23 63.21
CA HIS A 343 -14.09 44.04 62.60
C HIS A 343 -14.45 45.54 62.67
N GLN A 344 -13.83 46.26 63.60
CA GLN A 344 -13.76 47.72 63.51
C GLN A 344 -12.73 48.10 62.43
N HIS A 345 -13.08 49.07 61.59
CA HIS A 345 -12.13 49.74 60.70
C HIS A 345 -11.06 50.45 61.53
N GLY A 346 -9.91 49.81 61.71
CA GLY A 346 -8.67 50.43 62.18
C GLY A 346 -7.81 50.85 60.99
N SER A 347 -7.34 52.10 60.98
CA SER A 347 -6.48 52.63 59.92
C SER A 347 -5.19 51.81 59.75
N ALA A 348 -5.04 51.13 58.61
CA ALA A 348 -3.84 50.37 58.26
C ALA A 348 -2.60 51.29 58.32
N GLN A 349 -1.59 50.88 59.08
CA GLN A 349 -0.31 51.58 59.12
C GLN A 349 0.52 51.16 57.90
N PRO A 350 1.14 52.09 57.14
CA PRO A 350 1.86 51.75 55.91
C PRO A 350 3.09 50.86 56.11
N ALA A 351 3.52 50.61 57.36
CA ALA A 351 4.58 49.68 57.70
C ALA A 351 4.13 48.21 57.65
N GLU A 352 2.86 47.92 57.92
CA GLU A 352 2.34 46.54 58.03
C GLU A 352 2.13 45.93 56.63
N THR A 353 1.56 46.72 55.70
CA THR A 353 1.41 46.35 54.28
C THR A 353 2.77 46.16 53.58
N ALA A 354 3.82 46.88 54.00
CA ALA A 354 5.16 46.72 53.44
C ALA A 354 5.79 45.37 53.80
N ALA A 355 5.57 44.88 55.04
CA ALA A 355 6.03 43.57 55.47
C ALA A 355 5.27 42.43 54.76
N GLU A 356 3.97 42.60 54.55
CA GLU A 356 3.13 41.62 53.83
C GLU A 356 3.51 41.51 52.33
N ILE A 357 3.83 42.63 51.68
CA ILE A 357 4.33 42.65 50.30
C ILE A 357 5.69 41.95 50.18
N GLU A 358 6.58 42.11 51.15
CA GLU A 358 7.90 41.48 51.10
C GLU A 358 7.82 39.97 51.36
N ALA A 359 6.95 39.53 52.29
CA ALA A 359 6.68 38.10 52.51
C ALA A 359 6.11 37.41 51.24
N LEU A 360 5.20 38.08 50.52
CA LEU A 360 4.64 37.57 49.27
C LEU A 360 5.68 37.48 48.14
N ARG A 361 6.70 38.37 48.12
CA ARG A 361 7.82 38.27 47.18
C ARG A 361 8.72 37.09 47.49
N GLU A 362 9.09 36.92 48.75
CA GLU A 362 9.92 35.80 49.20
C GLU A 362 9.22 34.44 48.98
N GLU A 363 7.89 34.40 48.99
CA GLU A 363 7.10 33.22 48.60
C GLU A 363 7.09 32.99 47.08
N ILE A 364 6.98 34.05 46.26
CA ILE A 364 7.05 33.95 44.79
C ILE A 364 8.43 33.49 44.32
N ASP A 365 9.51 34.08 44.83
CA ASP A 365 10.89 33.74 44.44
C ASP A 365 11.19 32.25 44.74
N ARG A 366 10.73 31.76 45.90
CA ARG A 366 10.85 30.34 46.30
C ARG A 366 10.07 29.40 45.37
N LEU A 367 8.94 29.87 44.84
CA LEU A 367 8.07 29.11 43.93
C LEU A 367 8.66 29.10 42.51
N GLU A 368 9.34 30.18 42.09
CA GLU A 368 10.11 30.24 40.84
C GLU A 368 11.31 29.27 40.89
N ASP A 369 12.10 29.28 41.97
CA ASP A 369 13.20 28.32 42.19
C ASP A 369 12.72 26.85 42.18
N GLU A 370 11.59 26.53 42.81
CA GLU A 370 11.03 25.17 42.81
C GLU A 370 10.50 24.75 41.42
N ILE A 371 10.00 25.70 40.62
CA ILE A 371 9.60 25.45 39.24
C ILE A 371 10.82 25.18 38.38
N ASP A 372 11.91 25.95 38.51
CA ASP A 372 13.10 25.80 37.66
C ASP A 372 13.84 24.48 37.95
N ASP A 373 13.95 24.04 39.22
CA ASP A 373 14.54 22.72 39.58
C ASP A 373 13.71 21.54 39.01
N ARG A 374 12.38 21.68 38.95
CA ARG A 374 11.48 20.67 38.35
C ARG A 374 11.42 20.76 36.82
N THR A 375 11.84 21.86 36.20
CA THR A 375 11.71 22.09 34.75
C THR A 375 12.92 21.53 33.99
N VAL A 376 12.89 20.22 33.79
CA VAL A 376 13.96 19.45 33.11
C VAL A 376 14.37 20.10 31.78
N HIS A 377 15.54 20.73 31.76
CA HIS A 377 16.01 21.48 30.60
C HIS A 377 16.07 20.61 29.33
N ARG A 378 15.37 21.07 28.29
CA ARG A 378 15.15 20.37 27.00
C ARG A 378 16.43 19.80 26.36
N GLU A 379 17.56 20.46 26.56
CA GLU A 379 18.86 20.07 26.00
C GLU A 379 19.40 18.77 26.60
N SER A 380 19.18 18.53 27.89
CA SER A 380 19.59 17.30 28.58
C SER A 380 18.86 16.08 27.99
N VAL A 381 17.52 16.19 27.89
CA VAL A 381 16.61 15.20 27.34
C VAL A 381 16.91 14.89 25.87
N GLU A 382 17.17 15.92 25.05
CA GLU A 382 17.59 15.72 23.67
C GLU A 382 18.96 15.02 23.57
N SER A 383 19.90 15.34 24.45
CA SER A 383 21.23 14.72 24.43
C SER A 383 21.15 13.21 24.71
N ASP A 384 20.34 12.79 25.68
CA ASP A 384 20.20 11.38 26.05
C ASP A 384 19.29 10.60 25.08
N LEU A 385 18.24 11.21 24.52
CA LEU A 385 17.52 10.64 23.39
C LEU A 385 18.44 10.44 22.17
N ARG A 386 19.25 11.45 21.80
CA ARG A 386 20.24 11.33 20.72
C ARG A 386 21.29 10.25 21.02
N ARG A 387 21.72 10.08 22.28
CA ARG A 387 22.67 9.06 22.73
C ARG A 387 22.06 7.66 22.67
N TYR A 388 20.83 7.48 23.17
CA TYR A 388 20.06 6.24 23.14
C TYR A 388 19.75 5.80 21.71
N VAL A 389 19.25 6.70 20.86
CA VAL A 389 19.00 6.44 19.44
C VAL A 389 20.30 6.05 18.71
N ARG A 390 21.42 6.77 18.91
CA ARG A 390 22.72 6.36 18.34
C ARG A 390 23.12 4.95 18.76
N ARG A 391 22.98 4.62 20.05
CA ARG A 391 23.35 3.31 20.61
C ARG A 391 22.44 2.19 20.10
N ARG A 392 21.14 2.44 19.90
CA ARG A 392 20.17 1.47 19.37
C ARG A 392 20.29 1.26 17.86
N VAL A 393 20.47 2.32 17.08
CA VAL A 393 20.67 2.25 15.62
C VAL A 393 21.96 1.49 15.25
N ARG A 394 23.06 1.69 16.00
CA ARG A 394 24.31 0.96 15.77
C ARG A 394 24.20 -0.55 16.06
N ARG A 395 23.45 -0.95 17.09
CA ARG A 395 23.25 -2.38 17.44
C ARG A 395 22.48 -3.18 16.38
N GLY A 396 21.70 -2.52 15.51
CA GLY A 396 20.95 -3.16 14.43
C GLY A 396 21.78 -3.50 13.18
N LYS A 397 22.78 -2.69 12.82
CA LYS A 397 23.46 -2.80 11.51
C LYS A 397 24.51 -3.92 11.42
N ALA A 398 25.14 -4.33 12.52
CA ALA A 398 26.26 -5.28 12.47
C ALA A 398 25.84 -6.75 12.23
N ARG A 399 24.68 -7.18 12.74
CA ARG A 399 24.25 -8.60 12.71
C ARG A 399 23.71 -9.07 11.34
N GLY A 400 23.61 -8.20 10.35
CA GLY A 400 23.05 -8.51 9.03
C GLY A 400 24.07 -8.78 7.92
N TRP A 401 25.38 -8.69 8.17
CA TRP A 401 26.40 -8.70 7.10
C TRP A 401 26.77 -10.09 6.57
N GLY A 402 26.51 -11.16 7.34
CA GLY A 402 26.82 -12.55 6.94
C GLY A 402 26.33 -12.93 5.52
N PRO A 403 25.03 -12.74 5.21
CA PRO A 403 24.49 -12.92 3.85
C PRO A 403 25.29 -12.24 2.74
N TYR A 404 25.67 -10.97 2.95
CA TYR A 404 26.34 -10.16 1.94
C TYR A 404 27.81 -10.54 1.76
N LEU A 405 28.49 -10.98 2.83
CA LEU A 405 29.85 -11.50 2.75
C LEU A 405 29.91 -12.84 2.01
N VAL A 406 28.95 -13.75 2.26
CA VAL A 406 28.84 -15.02 1.51
C VAL A 406 28.50 -14.78 0.04
N LEU A 407 27.58 -13.84 -0.25
CA LEU A 407 27.27 -13.44 -1.63
C LEU A 407 28.51 -12.89 -2.34
N LEU A 408 29.22 -11.94 -1.71
CA LEU A 408 30.44 -11.33 -2.25
C LEU A 408 31.53 -12.37 -2.52
N TYR A 409 31.75 -13.31 -1.59
CA TYR A 409 32.67 -14.43 -1.77
C TYR A 409 32.28 -15.29 -2.99
N GLY A 410 30.99 -15.66 -3.11
CA GLY A 410 30.47 -16.40 -4.26
C GLY A 410 30.67 -15.67 -5.58
N THR A 411 30.41 -14.35 -5.61
CA THR A 411 30.64 -13.51 -6.79
C THR A 411 32.12 -13.45 -7.17
N VAL A 412 33.02 -13.16 -6.22
CA VAL A 412 34.47 -13.09 -6.48
C VAL A 412 35.02 -14.45 -6.96
N MET A 413 34.62 -15.56 -6.33
CA MET A 413 35.03 -16.89 -6.76
C MET A 413 34.46 -17.28 -8.13
N THR A 414 33.25 -16.82 -8.47
CA THR A 414 32.68 -17.04 -9.81
C THR A 414 33.46 -16.26 -10.87
N LEU A 415 33.80 -14.98 -10.63
CA LEU A 415 34.67 -14.22 -11.54
C LEU A 415 36.05 -14.88 -11.68
N GLY A 416 36.63 -15.36 -10.58
CA GLY A 416 37.87 -16.14 -10.61
C GLY A 416 37.75 -17.40 -11.47
N ALA A 417 36.64 -18.15 -11.34
CA ALA A 417 36.40 -19.34 -12.13
C ALA A 417 36.36 -19.04 -13.65
N PHE A 418 35.70 -17.96 -14.08
CA PHE A 418 35.68 -17.55 -15.49
C PHE A 418 36.99 -16.92 -15.99
N HIS A 419 37.84 -16.38 -15.10
CA HIS A 419 39.17 -15.88 -15.47
C HIS A 419 40.20 -17.03 -15.63
N PHE A 420 40.15 -18.03 -14.76
CA PHE A 420 41.17 -19.09 -14.71
C PHE A 420 40.78 -20.40 -15.41
N LEU A 421 39.48 -20.67 -15.61
CA LEU A 421 39.00 -21.85 -16.34
C LEU A 421 38.29 -21.44 -17.64
N GLY A 422 38.52 -22.22 -18.70
CA GLY A 422 37.85 -22.07 -19.99
C GLY A 422 36.78 -23.13 -20.24
N GLY A 423 35.79 -22.80 -21.07
CA GLY A 423 34.78 -23.74 -21.55
C GLY A 423 33.89 -24.34 -20.45
N GLY A 424 33.48 -25.60 -20.64
CA GLY A 424 32.54 -26.27 -19.73
C GLY A 424 33.01 -26.39 -18.28
N TRP A 425 34.32 -26.36 -18.03
CA TRP A 425 34.89 -26.40 -16.67
C TRP A 425 34.59 -25.14 -15.86
N ALA A 426 34.49 -23.96 -16.48
CA ALA A 426 34.06 -22.74 -15.80
C ALA A 426 32.59 -22.84 -15.35
N ILE A 427 31.73 -23.43 -16.18
CA ILE A 427 30.31 -23.66 -15.87
C ILE A 427 30.16 -24.66 -14.72
N LEU A 428 30.93 -25.75 -14.73
CA LEU A 428 30.93 -26.75 -13.66
C LEU A 428 31.47 -26.17 -12.35
N ALA A 429 32.56 -25.39 -12.39
CA ALA A 429 33.09 -24.67 -11.23
C ALA A 429 32.08 -23.66 -10.67
N MET A 430 31.43 -22.86 -11.52
CA MET A 430 30.35 -21.96 -11.12
C MET A 430 29.23 -22.71 -10.40
N LEU A 431 28.76 -23.83 -10.97
CA LEU A 431 27.68 -24.63 -10.40
C LEU A 431 28.03 -25.18 -9.00
N VAL A 432 29.27 -25.66 -8.81
CA VAL A 432 29.78 -26.12 -7.51
C VAL A 432 29.88 -24.97 -6.50
N ILE A 433 30.41 -23.80 -6.91
CA ILE A 433 30.50 -22.60 -6.06
C ILE A 433 29.10 -22.13 -5.63
N TRP A 434 28.13 -22.17 -6.54
CA TRP A 434 26.75 -21.75 -6.28
C TRP A 434 26.02 -22.70 -5.32
N LEU A 435 26.18 -24.02 -5.49
CA LEU A 435 25.65 -25.01 -4.55
C LEU A 435 26.30 -24.90 -3.16
N SER A 436 27.62 -24.68 -3.10
CA SER A 436 28.35 -24.50 -1.84
C SER A 436 27.89 -23.25 -1.08
N THR A 437 27.77 -22.11 -1.77
CA THR A 437 27.31 -20.84 -1.17
C THR A 437 25.84 -20.89 -0.77
N LEU A 438 24.98 -21.57 -1.53
CA LEU A 438 23.57 -21.83 -1.17
C LEU A 438 23.47 -22.71 0.10
N GLY A 439 24.27 -23.78 0.19
CA GLY A 439 24.32 -24.65 1.37
C GLY A 439 24.78 -23.92 2.63
N LEU A 440 25.84 -23.11 2.53
CA LEU A 440 26.33 -22.27 3.62
C LEU A 440 25.28 -21.24 4.06
N TYR A 441 24.56 -20.65 3.10
CA TYR A 441 23.46 -19.71 3.39
C TYR A 441 22.31 -20.38 4.13
N ALA A 442 21.91 -21.59 3.72
CA ALA A 442 20.87 -22.39 4.40
C ALA A 442 21.28 -22.75 5.85
N LEU A 443 22.54 -23.17 6.06
CA LEU A 443 23.09 -23.45 7.39
C LEU A 443 23.05 -22.20 8.29
N MET A 444 23.50 -21.06 7.78
CA MET A 444 23.48 -19.79 8.51
C MET A 444 22.06 -19.33 8.84
N LEU A 445 21.09 -19.55 7.93
CA LEU A 445 19.68 -19.25 8.16
C LEU A 445 19.12 -20.11 9.30
N LEU A 446 19.39 -21.41 9.28
CA LEU A 446 19.01 -22.37 10.32
C LEU A 446 19.56 -21.93 11.69
N VAL A 447 20.88 -21.69 11.77
CA VAL A 447 21.56 -21.24 12.99
C VAL A 447 21.00 -19.90 13.49
N GLY A 448 20.74 -18.95 12.58
CA GLY A 448 20.15 -17.65 12.90
C GLY A 448 18.70 -17.73 13.41
N VAL A 449 17.94 -18.75 13.01
CA VAL A 449 16.62 -19.06 13.57
C VAL A 449 16.78 -19.69 14.97
N THR A 450 17.67 -20.67 15.14
CA THR A 450 17.94 -21.31 16.43
C THR A 450 18.33 -20.29 17.51
N PHE A 451 19.27 -19.38 17.22
CA PHE A 451 19.66 -18.33 18.19
C PHE A 451 18.53 -17.33 18.51
N LYS A 452 17.59 -17.07 17.59
CA LYS A 452 16.41 -16.24 17.88
C LYS A 452 15.43 -16.93 18.81
N ILE A 453 15.24 -18.24 18.65
CA ILE A 453 14.35 -19.06 19.50
C ILE A 453 14.95 -19.20 20.90
N VAL A 454 16.25 -19.55 21.01
CA VAL A 454 16.95 -19.69 22.30
C VAL A 454 17.06 -18.35 23.06
N GLY A 455 17.08 -17.21 22.36
CA GLY A 455 17.07 -15.87 22.95
C GLY A 455 15.69 -15.33 23.38
N ALA A 456 14.61 -16.12 23.25
CA ALA A 456 13.24 -15.72 23.59
C ALA A 456 12.83 -15.77 25.09
N PRO A 457 13.38 -16.63 25.98
CA PRO A 457 12.79 -16.87 27.31
C PRO A 457 12.61 -15.64 28.20
N GLY A 458 13.51 -14.65 28.11
CA GLY A 458 13.43 -13.44 28.94
C GLY A 458 12.18 -12.58 28.69
N ARG A 459 11.70 -12.47 27.43
CA ARG A 459 10.62 -11.53 27.09
C ARG A 459 9.21 -12.05 27.36
N LEU A 460 9.07 -13.34 27.63
CA LEU A 460 7.81 -13.96 28.01
C LEU A 460 7.55 -13.81 29.51
N LEU A 461 8.60 -13.87 30.34
CA LEU A 461 8.50 -13.70 31.79
C LEU A 461 8.09 -12.27 32.19
N ASP A 462 8.68 -11.24 31.56
CA ASP A 462 8.30 -9.84 31.83
C ASP A 462 6.81 -9.60 31.52
N ARG A 463 6.30 -10.15 30.41
CA ARG A 463 4.91 -9.96 29.95
C ARG A 463 3.85 -10.64 30.83
N VAL A 464 4.24 -11.63 31.64
CA VAL A 464 3.36 -12.28 32.61
C VAL A 464 3.35 -11.53 33.95
N ARG A 465 4.37 -10.71 34.22
CA ARG A 465 4.50 -9.95 35.47
C ARG A 465 3.64 -8.69 35.46
N ASP A 466 3.60 -7.97 34.33
CA ASP A 466 2.72 -6.81 34.08
C ASP A 466 1.21 -7.16 34.03
N TRP A 467 0.84 -8.45 34.10
CA TRP A 467 -0.56 -8.91 34.11
C TRP A 467 -1.06 -9.28 35.52
N ARG A 468 -0.25 -9.02 36.56
CA ARG A 468 -0.53 -9.29 37.97
C ARG A 468 -0.34 -8.07 38.89
N SER A 469 -0.14 -6.90 38.30
CA SER A 469 -0.17 -5.58 38.95
C SER A 469 -1.27 -4.74 38.32
#